data_AF-A0A177BXY0-F1
#
_entry.id   AF-A0A177BXY0-F1
#
_cell.length_a   1.000
_cell.length_b   1.000
_cell.length_c   1.000
_cell.angle_alpha   90.00
_cell.angle_beta   90.00
_cell.angle_gamma   90.00
#
_symmetry.space_group_name_H-M   'P 1'
#
loop_
_entity.id
_entity.type
_entity.pdbx_description
1 polymer ?
#
loop_
_entity_poly.entity_id
_entity_poly.type
_entity_poly.pdbx_seq_one_letter_code
_entity_poly.pdbx_strand_id
1 'polypeptide(L)'
;MLRSLAVCLVGLSSAFASSVALPNVFVAHEGEPKGFFKNISGVNIYHSYHNQNVTTGGKAVLFVSDIYGVPLLENKLLADSIASAGYTVIFPDLFKGDAVPSDDREGPALNLTEWRTRHPTAEIDTILGLTVDYIHNDLNISRIGGVGYCFGGKYVPRFLAEGKGIDVGFIAHPSGLEAAEIQGINGPITIAAGELDNAFNSTGRYNAEAILTAKNATYQTNFYSGAPHGFAVRPNITIARQKYAKEASFLQAVLWFAAWL
;
A
#
# COMPACT_ATOMS: atom_id res chain seq x y z
N MET A 1 65.26 26.21 1.27
CA MET A 1 64.22 25.20 1.00
C MET A 1 63.42 24.96 2.28
N LEU A 2 62.33 25.71 2.49
CA LEU A 2 61.38 25.43 3.57
C LEU A 2 60.36 24.42 3.04
N ARG A 3 60.23 23.25 3.69
CA ARG A 3 59.16 22.28 3.42
C ARG A 3 58.00 22.59 4.38
N SER A 4 56.89 23.09 3.86
CA SER A 4 55.63 23.22 4.60
C SER A 4 55.07 21.83 4.87
N LEU A 5 54.90 21.49 6.15
CA LEU A 5 54.18 20.29 6.59
C LEU A 5 52.69 20.61 6.59
N ALA A 6 51.93 20.05 5.64
CA ALA A 6 50.48 20.11 5.64
C ALA A 6 49.95 19.11 6.69
N VAL A 7 49.44 19.61 7.81
CA VAL A 7 48.72 18.80 8.79
C VAL A 7 47.31 18.59 8.27
N CYS A 8 47.02 17.36 7.83
CA CYS A 8 45.68 16.96 7.43
C CYS A 8 44.89 16.61 8.70
N LEU A 9 44.02 17.51 9.17
CA LEU A 9 43.04 17.18 10.22
C LEU A 9 42.03 16.19 9.63
N VAL A 10 42.15 14.91 10.01
CA VAL A 10 41.11 13.92 9.77
C VAL A 10 40.05 14.13 10.86
N GLY A 11 39.00 14.88 10.53
CA GLY A 11 37.81 14.92 11.37
C GLY A 11 37.13 13.56 11.35
N LEU A 12 37.23 12.79 12.43
CA LEU A 12 36.33 11.66 12.65
C LEU A 12 34.93 12.21 12.91
N SER A 13 34.11 12.33 11.88
CA SER A 13 32.67 12.42 12.07
C SER A 13 32.18 11.04 12.48
N SER A 14 31.81 10.89 13.75
CA SER A 14 31.02 9.73 14.19
C SER A 14 29.65 9.84 13.54
N ALA A 15 29.49 9.19 12.38
CA ALA A 15 28.18 8.93 11.83
C ALA A 15 27.47 7.99 12.81
N PHE A 16 26.58 8.55 13.63
CA PHE A 16 25.58 7.75 14.32
C PHE A 16 24.68 7.16 13.23
N ALA A 17 24.99 5.94 12.79
CA ALA A 17 24.01 5.11 12.12
C ALA A 17 22.95 4.81 13.18
N SER A 18 21.89 5.62 13.23
CA SER A 18 20.65 5.23 13.88
C SER A 18 20.16 4.01 13.12
N SER A 19 20.53 2.81 13.58
CA SER A 19 19.94 1.58 13.10
C SER A 19 18.45 1.71 13.37
N VAL A 20 17.65 1.84 12.32
CA VAL A 20 16.23 1.58 12.42
C VAL A 20 16.14 0.08 12.71
N ALA A 21 16.11 -0.26 14.00
CA ALA A 21 15.68 -1.58 14.41
C ALA A 21 14.25 -1.68 13.90
N LEU A 22 14.06 -2.36 12.77
CA LEU A 22 12.71 -2.73 12.36
C LEU A 22 12.17 -3.52 13.55
N PRO A 23 11.03 -3.12 14.16
CA PRO A 23 10.33 -4.02 15.07
C PRO A 23 10.12 -5.37 14.36
N ASN A 24 9.77 -6.44 15.07
CA ASN A 24 9.51 -7.75 14.44
C ASN A 24 8.40 -7.62 13.38
N VAL A 25 8.77 -7.22 12.16
CA VAL A 25 7.91 -6.87 11.04
C VAL A 25 7.88 -8.12 10.19
N PHE A 26 6.84 -8.92 10.39
CA PHE A 26 6.60 -10.14 9.64
C PHE A 26 5.23 -10.06 8.97
N VAL A 27 5.10 -10.70 7.82
CA VAL A 27 3.81 -10.84 7.13
C VAL A 27 3.13 -12.08 7.66
N ALA A 28 1.98 -11.92 8.33
CA ALA A 28 1.16 -13.06 8.69
C ALA A 28 0.61 -13.74 7.42
N HIS A 29 0.70 -15.07 7.35
CA HIS A 29 0.12 -15.89 6.28
C HIS A 29 -1.05 -16.75 6.76
N GLU A 30 -1.18 -16.88 8.07
CA GLU A 30 -2.19 -17.67 8.78
C GLU A 30 -2.49 -17.01 10.13
N GLY A 31 -3.54 -17.48 10.80
CA GLY A 31 -3.96 -17.00 12.11
C GLY A 31 -5.25 -16.19 12.07
N GLU A 32 -5.65 -15.71 13.25
CA GLU A 32 -6.90 -14.98 13.43
C GLU A 32 -6.70 -13.47 13.25
N PRO A 33 -7.59 -12.80 12.50
CA PRO A 33 -7.62 -11.34 12.43
C PRO A 33 -7.75 -10.69 13.81
N LYS A 34 -7.01 -9.62 14.06
CA LYS A 34 -6.93 -8.92 15.36
C LYS A 34 -7.69 -7.60 15.41
N GLY A 35 -7.98 -7.01 14.26
CA GLY A 35 -8.83 -5.84 14.14
C GLY A 35 -10.31 -6.11 14.41
N PHE A 36 -11.10 -5.05 14.34
CA PHE A 36 -12.54 -5.06 14.64
C PHE A 36 -13.30 -4.17 13.65
N PHE A 37 -14.62 -4.31 13.57
CA PHE A 37 -15.45 -3.52 12.66
C PHE A 37 -16.09 -2.31 13.33
N LYS A 38 -16.19 -1.21 12.59
CA LYS A 38 -17.09 -0.09 12.88
C LYS A 38 -17.83 0.30 11.61
N ASN A 39 -19.08 0.73 11.74
CA ASN A 39 -19.83 1.33 10.65
C ASN A 39 -19.70 2.85 10.75
N ILE A 40 -19.15 3.48 9.71
CA ILE A 40 -18.97 4.92 9.60
C ILE A 40 -19.77 5.40 8.40
N SER A 41 -20.83 6.17 8.64
CA SER A 41 -21.68 6.73 7.57
C SER A 41 -22.18 5.67 6.57
N GLY A 42 -22.53 4.47 7.05
CA GLY A 42 -23.00 3.36 6.23
C GLY A 42 -21.89 2.50 5.60
N VAL A 43 -20.62 2.90 5.72
CA VAL A 43 -19.47 2.10 5.28
C VAL A 43 -18.99 1.23 6.43
N ASN A 44 -18.95 -0.09 6.23
CA ASN A 44 -18.30 -0.99 7.17
C ASN A 44 -16.79 -0.88 7.01
N ILE A 45 -16.08 -0.63 8.11
CA ILE A 45 -14.64 -0.40 8.11
C ILE A 45 -13.99 -1.34 9.12
N TYR A 46 -13.06 -2.15 8.64
CA TYR A 46 -12.16 -2.93 9.48
C TYR A 46 -11.04 -2.04 10.00
N HIS A 47 -10.92 -2.00 11.32
CA HIS A 47 -9.93 -1.21 12.03
C HIS A 47 -8.89 -2.13 12.64
N SER A 48 -7.62 -1.87 12.39
CA SER A 48 -6.53 -2.57 13.06
C SER A 48 -5.53 -1.58 13.63
N TYR A 49 -5.23 -1.73 14.91
CA TYR A 49 -4.37 -0.81 15.65
C TYR A 49 -3.23 -1.57 16.34
N HIS A 50 -2.10 -0.90 16.50
CA HIS A 50 -1.03 -1.40 17.35
C HIS A 50 -1.52 -1.50 18.82
N ASN A 51 -1.46 -2.69 19.42
CA ASN A 51 -1.93 -2.96 20.79
C ASN A 51 -3.38 -2.51 21.07
N GLN A 52 -4.27 -2.55 20.07
CA GLN A 52 -5.69 -2.19 20.19
C GLN A 52 -5.97 -0.73 20.61
N ASN A 53 -4.95 0.12 20.63
CA ASN A 53 -5.11 1.55 20.89
C ASN A 53 -4.79 2.31 19.62
N VAL A 54 -5.62 3.32 19.30
CA VAL A 54 -5.20 4.32 18.31
C VAL A 54 -3.91 4.92 18.85
N THR A 55 -2.80 4.69 18.15
CA THR A 55 -1.53 5.30 18.53
C THR A 55 -1.69 6.79 18.36
N THR A 56 -1.79 7.50 19.48
CA THR A 56 -1.77 8.97 19.54
C THR A 56 -0.42 9.44 19.01
N GLY A 57 -0.35 9.65 17.70
CA GLY A 57 0.88 9.91 16.95
C GLY A 57 0.66 10.37 15.50
N GLY A 58 -0.59 10.60 15.08
CA GLY A 58 -0.90 11.44 13.93
C GLY A 58 -0.77 10.82 12.54
N LYS A 59 -0.63 9.48 12.42
CA LYS A 59 -0.54 8.78 11.12
C LYS A 59 -1.49 7.59 11.02
N ALA A 60 -2.17 7.46 9.89
CA ALA A 60 -2.97 6.29 9.53
C ALA A 60 -2.51 5.69 8.20
N VAL A 61 -2.85 4.42 7.98
CA VAL A 61 -2.76 3.78 6.67
C VAL A 61 -4.17 3.41 6.20
N LEU A 62 -4.57 4.01 5.08
CA LEU A 62 -5.78 3.64 4.35
C LEU A 62 -5.48 2.40 3.49
N PHE A 63 -6.16 1.31 3.79
CA PHE A 63 -6.01 0.04 3.08
C PHE A 63 -7.04 -0.07 1.96
N VAL A 64 -6.58 -0.02 0.71
CA VAL A 64 -7.41 -0.13 -0.48
C VAL A 64 -7.21 -1.50 -1.11
N SER A 65 -8.19 -2.39 -0.92
CA SER A 65 -8.05 -3.82 -1.22
C SER A 65 -8.13 -4.17 -2.70
N ASP A 66 -7.76 -5.42 -2.98
CA ASP A 66 -8.16 -6.13 -4.19
C ASP A 66 -9.67 -6.43 -4.22
N ILE A 67 -10.12 -7.16 -5.24
CA ILE A 67 -11.53 -7.53 -5.47
C ILE A 67 -12.14 -8.42 -4.37
N TYR A 68 -11.32 -9.09 -3.56
CA TYR A 68 -11.77 -10.00 -2.51
C TYR A 68 -12.10 -9.27 -1.21
N GLY A 69 -11.69 -8.00 -1.10
CA GLY A 69 -12.17 -7.09 -0.07
C GLY A 69 -11.84 -7.52 1.36
N VAL A 70 -12.59 -6.93 2.29
CA VAL A 70 -12.51 -7.21 3.73
C VAL A 70 -12.84 -8.68 4.10
N PRO A 71 -13.71 -9.41 3.37
CA PRO A 71 -13.94 -10.83 3.64
C PRO A 71 -12.67 -11.69 3.58
N LEU A 72 -11.72 -11.38 2.68
CA LEU A 72 -10.49 -12.15 2.52
C LEU A 72 -9.61 -12.13 3.78
N LEU A 73 -9.21 -13.32 4.24
CA LEU A 73 -8.35 -13.47 5.43
C LEU A 73 -7.00 -12.78 5.22
N GLU A 74 -6.36 -13.00 4.07
CA GLU A 74 -5.05 -12.45 3.74
C GLU A 74 -5.02 -10.92 3.75
N ASN A 75 -6.11 -10.26 3.31
CA ASN A 75 -6.23 -8.80 3.39
C ASN A 75 -6.27 -8.32 4.85
N LYS A 76 -7.05 -8.99 5.72
CA LYS A 76 -7.12 -8.67 7.15
C LYS A 76 -5.77 -8.90 7.85
N LEU A 77 -5.10 -10.02 7.56
CA LEU A 77 -3.78 -10.32 8.10
C LEU A 77 -2.71 -9.32 7.63
N LEU A 78 -2.80 -8.82 6.40
CA LEU A 78 -1.94 -7.73 5.93
C LEU A 78 -2.22 -6.42 6.66
N ALA A 79 -3.49 -6.05 6.84
CA ALA A 79 -3.86 -4.89 7.64
C ALA A 79 -3.31 -4.99 9.08
N ASP A 80 -3.44 -6.15 9.71
CA ASP A 80 -2.90 -6.40 11.06
C ASP A 80 -1.36 -6.39 11.10
N SER A 81 -0.71 -6.83 10.03
CA SER A 81 0.76 -6.78 9.92
C SER A 81 1.25 -5.33 9.79
N ILE A 82 0.55 -4.49 9.02
CA ILE A 82 0.82 -3.04 8.95
C ILE A 82 0.58 -2.39 10.31
N ALA A 83 -0.50 -2.74 11.01
CA ALA A 83 -0.78 -2.21 12.33
C ALA A 83 0.30 -2.62 13.36
N SER A 84 0.79 -3.85 13.27
CA SER A 84 1.90 -4.35 14.09
C SER A 84 3.21 -3.59 13.82
N ALA A 85 3.37 -2.98 12.65
CA ALA A 85 4.49 -2.08 12.31
C ALA A 85 4.32 -0.64 12.87
N GLY A 86 3.27 -0.37 13.65
CA GLY A 86 3.09 0.88 14.39
C GLY A 86 2.11 1.88 13.76
N TYR A 87 1.27 1.44 12.83
CA TYR A 87 0.29 2.30 12.16
C TYR A 87 -1.16 2.04 12.63
N THR A 88 -1.99 3.07 12.60
CA THR A 88 -3.46 2.90 12.65
C THR A 88 -3.94 2.53 11.25
N VAL A 89 -4.50 1.33 11.05
CA VAL A 89 -4.96 0.87 9.74
C VAL A 89 -6.48 0.95 9.64
N ILE A 90 -6.94 1.60 8.56
CA ILE A 90 -8.34 1.84 8.26
C ILE A 90 -8.64 1.17 6.91
N PHE A 91 -9.44 0.12 6.95
CA PHE A 91 -9.72 -0.74 5.80
C PHE A 91 -11.23 -0.74 5.52
N PRO A 92 -11.71 0.18 4.67
CA PRO A 92 -13.13 0.25 4.31
C PRO A 92 -13.53 -0.90 3.39
N ASP A 93 -14.76 -1.37 3.57
CA ASP A 93 -15.43 -2.25 2.61
C ASP A 93 -15.83 -1.46 1.37
N LEU A 94 -14.99 -1.55 0.34
CA LEU A 94 -15.17 -0.87 -0.94
C LEU A 94 -16.38 -1.39 -1.74
N PHE A 95 -16.87 -2.59 -1.42
CA PHE A 95 -17.86 -3.30 -2.23
C PHE A 95 -19.20 -3.47 -1.53
N LYS A 96 -19.39 -2.86 -0.34
CA LYS A 96 -20.64 -2.89 0.42
C LYS A 96 -21.21 -4.31 0.60
N GLY A 97 -20.34 -5.25 0.95
CA GLY A 97 -20.67 -6.66 1.17
C GLY A 97 -20.69 -7.53 -0.10
N ASP A 98 -20.37 -6.96 -1.26
CA ASP A 98 -20.39 -7.64 -2.57
C ASP A 98 -18.98 -7.84 -3.15
N ALA A 99 -18.01 -8.10 -2.27
CA ALA A 99 -16.68 -8.54 -2.68
C ALA A 99 -16.75 -9.89 -3.40
N VAL A 100 -15.77 -10.18 -4.26
CA VAL A 100 -15.66 -11.49 -4.90
C VAL A 100 -15.42 -12.57 -3.82
N PRO A 101 -16.11 -13.73 -3.88
CA PRO A 101 -15.87 -14.84 -2.97
C PRO A 101 -14.40 -15.27 -2.91
N SER A 102 -13.90 -15.63 -1.73
CA SER A 102 -12.46 -15.90 -1.52
C SER A 102 -11.98 -17.22 -2.17
N ASP A 103 -12.90 -18.16 -2.36
CA ASP A 103 -12.70 -19.43 -3.05
C ASP A 103 -12.68 -19.27 -4.58
N ASP A 104 -13.26 -18.18 -5.10
CA ASP A 104 -13.14 -17.83 -6.50
C ASP A 104 -11.72 -17.38 -6.84
N ARG A 105 -11.21 -17.91 -7.95
CA ARG A 105 -9.94 -17.47 -8.54
C ARG A 105 -10.24 -16.62 -9.76
N GLU A 106 -9.51 -15.52 -9.90
CA GLU A 106 -9.55 -14.76 -11.15
C GLU A 106 -9.29 -15.69 -12.33
N GLY A 107 -10.26 -15.77 -13.24
CA GLY A 107 -10.29 -16.75 -14.30
C GLY A 107 -11.59 -16.67 -15.10
N PRO A 108 -11.74 -17.48 -16.16
CA PRO A 108 -12.85 -17.35 -17.12
C PRO A 108 -14.25 -17.51 -16.50
N ALA A 109 -14.34 -18.20 -15.36
CA ALA A 109 -15.61 -18.43 -14.65
C ALA A 109 -16.10 -17.19 -13.89
N LEU A 110 -15.19 -16.29 -13.50
CA LEU A 110 -15.55 -15.08 -12.78
C LEU A 110 -15.84 -13.95 -13.78
N ASN A 111 -17.09 -13.52 -13.86
CA ASN A 111 -17.48 -12.39 -14.72
C ASN A 111 -17.06 -11.06 -14.09
N LEU A 112 -15.76 -10.77 -14.11
CA LEU A 112 -15.20 -9.52 -13.59
C LEU A 112 -15.73 -8.28 -14.32
N THR A 113 -16.18 -8.43 -15.57
CA THR A 113 -16.77 -7.32 -16.32
C THR A 113 -18.10 -6.90 -15.69
N GLU A 114 -19.00 -7.85 -15.47
CA GLU A 114 -20.29 -7.61 -14.80
C GLU A 114 -20.11 -7.23 -13.34
N TRP A 115 -19.20 -7.87 -12.61
CA TRP A 115 -18.93 -7.50 -11.23
C TRP A 115 -18.48 -6.03 -11.12
N ARG A 116 -17.60 -5.56 -12.03
CA ARG A 116 -17.15 -4.15 -12.04
C ARG A 116 -18.25 -3.14 -12.34
N THR A 117 -19.32 -3.50 -13.07
CA THR A 117 -20.41 -2.53 -13.35
C THR A 117 -21.20 -2.17 -12.09
N ARG A 118 -21.19 -3.06 -11.09
CA ARG A 118 -21.81 -2.84 -9.78
C ARG A 118 -20.93 -2.04 -8.81
N HIS A 119 -19.65 -1.85 -9.15
CA HIS A 119 -18.66 -1.14 -8.34
C HIS A 119 -18.00 0.00 -9.14
N PRO A 120 -18.79 1.00 -9.60
CA PRO A 120 -18.28 2.06 -10.46
C PRO A 120 -17.25 2.93 -9.73
N THR A 121 -16.26 3.44 -10.47
CA THR A 121 -15.16 4.27 -9.91
C THR A 121 -15.66 5.41 -9.01
N ALA A 122 -16.74 6.09 -9.38
CA ALA A 122 -17.30 7.20 -8.60
C ALA A 122 -17.83 6.79 -7.22
N GLU A 123 -18.36 5.57 -7.10
CA GLU A 123 -18.82 5.04 -5.81
C GLU A 123 -17.65 4.69 -4.92
N ILE A 124 -16.60 4.07 -5.47
CA ILE A 124 -15.36 3.78 -4.74
C ILE A 124 -14.68 5.08 -4.29
N ASP A 125 -14.61 6.10 -5.15
CA ASP A 125 -14.10 7.42 -4.80
C ASP A 125 -14.94 8.05 -3.66
N THR A 126 -16.26 7.84 -3.64
CA THR A 126 -17.13 8.34 -2.55
C THR A 126 -16.81 7.64 -1.23
N ILE A 127 -16.67 6.31 -1.23
CA ILE A 127 -16.35 5.53 -0.02
C ILE A 127 -14.98 5.92 0.55
N LEU A 128 -13.99 6.07 -0.32
CA LEU A 128 -12.64 6.47 0.07
C LEU A 128 -12.62 7.91 0.59
N GLY A 129 -13.36 8.84 -0.02
CA GLY A 129 -13.51 10.21 0.47
C GLY A 129 -14.11 10.27 1.88
N LEU A 130 -15.21 9.55 2.11
CA LEU A 130 -15.80 9.43 3.45
C LEU A 130 -14.83 8.83 4.48
N THR A 131 -13.98 7.89 4.03
CA THR A 131 -12.99 7.25 4.90
C THR A 131 -11.84 8.20 5.24
N VAL A 132 -11.38 9.01 4.28
CA VAL A 132 -10.39 10.07 4.51
C VAL A 132 -10.94 11.11 5.48
N ASP A 133 -12.17 11.58 5.27
CA ASP A 133 -12.83 12.53 6.17
C ASP A 133 -12.95 11.97 7.59
N TYR A 134 -13.30 10.70 7.73
CA TYR A 134 -13.34 10.02 9.02
C TYR A 134 -11.96 9.97 9.71
N ILE A 135 -10.90 9.68 8.96
CA ILE A 135 -9.53 9.65 9.48
C ILE A 135 -9.12 11.04 10.00
N HIS A 136 -9.40 12.09 9.23
CA HIS A 136 -9.03 13.45 9.62
C HIS A 136 -9.88 14.00 10.75
N ASN A 137 -11.20 13.86 10.67
CA ASN A 137 -12.13 14.59 11.54
C ASN A 137 -12.46 13.82 12.82
N ASP A 138 -12.69 12.51 12.73
CA ASP A 138 -13.12 11.70 13.87
C ASP A 138 -11.95 11.03 14.60
N LEU A 139 -10.95 10.56 13.84
CA LEU A 139 -9.73 10.00 14.44
C LEU A 139 -8.67 11.06 14.77
N ASN A 140 -8.85 12.31 14.30
CA ASN A 140 -7.93 13.42 14.48
C ASN A 140 -6.49 13.08 14.04
N ILE A 141 -6.37 12.40 12.90
CA ILE A 141 -5.11 11.98 12.29
C ILE A 141 -4.83 12.88 11.08
N SER A 142 -3.70 13.58 11.08
CA SER A 142 -3.39 14.56 10.04
C SER A 142 -2.67 13.99 8.81
N ARG A 143 -2.09 12.79 8.91
CA ARG A 143 -1.26 12.19 7.86
C ARG A 143 -1.75 10.80 7.48
N ILE A 144 -1.88 10.53 6.20
CA ILE A 144 -2.41 9.26 5.67
C ILE A 144 -1.44 8.64 4.67
N GLY A 145 -0.99 7.43 4.95
CA GLY A 145 -0.39 6.53 3.96
C GLY A 145 -1.49 5.75 3.24
N GLY A 146 -1.32 5.49 1.95
CA GLY A 146 -2.21 4.62 1.17
C GLY A 146 -1.51 3.34 0.78
N VAL A 147 -2.11 2.18 1.06
CA VAL A 147 -1.71 0.91 0.41
C VAL A 147 -2.80 0.49 -0.56
N GLY A 148 -2.43 0.14 -1.79
CA GLY A 148 -3.37 -0.28 -2.83
C GLY A 148 -2.93 -1.58 -3.48
N TYR A 149 -3.83 -2.57 -3.55
CA TYR A 149 -3.55 -3.89 -4.11
C TYR A 149 -4.51 -4.22 -5.26
N CYS A 150 -4.01 -4.70 -6.40
CA CYS A 150 -4.85 -5.06 -7.56
C CYS A 150 -5.85 -3.92 -7.89
N PHE A 151 -7.15 -4.15 -7.71
CA PHE A 151 -8.23 -3.19 -7.91
C PHE A 151 -7.97 -1.87 -7.18
N GLY A 152 -7.56 -1.94 -5.90
CA GLY A 152 -7.26 -0.79 -5.06
C GLY A 152 -6.03 0.00 -5.49
N GLY A 153 -5.14 -0.61 -6.27
CA GLY A 153 -3.87 -0.02 -6.68
C GLY A 153 -4.03 1.27 -7.49
N LYS A 154 -5.10 1.41 -8.28
CA LYS A 154 -5.35 2.65 -9.03
C LYS A 154 -5.88 3.80 -8.17
N TYR A 155 -6.51 3.49 -7.04
CA TYR A 155 -7.15 4.51 -6.20
C TYR A 155 -6.18 5.21 -5.25
N VAL A 156 -5.07 4.57 -4.86
CA VAL A 156 -4.03 5.26 -4.08
C VAL A 156 -3.47 6.49 -4.82
N PRO A 157 -3.06 6.40 -6.10
CA PRO A 157 -2.67 7.59 -6.89
C PRO A 157 -3.77 8.66 -7.00
N ARG A 158 -5.04 8.25 -7.14
CA ARG A 158 -6.19 9.19 -7.20
C ARG A 158 -6.31 10.00 -5.91
N PHE A 159 -6.08 9.37 -4.76
CA PHE A 159 -6.16 10.00 -3.44
C PHE A 159 -4.84 10.62 -2.96
N LEU A 160 -3.73 10.32 -3.64
CA LEU A 160 -2.43 10.98 -3.50
C LEU A 160 -2.36 12.30 -4.28
N ALA A 161 -3.38 12.61 -5.09
CA ALA A 161 -3.50 13.92 -5.74
C ALA A 161 -3.71 15.03 -4.69
N GLU A 162 -3.37 16.25 -5.07
CA GLU A 162 -3.47 17.41 -4.18
C GLU A 162 -4.89 17.57 -3.61
N GLY A 163 -4.98 17.73 -2.29
CA GLY A 163 -6.24 17.94 -1.58
C GLY A 163 -7.16 16.71 -1.50
N LYS A 164 -6.68 15.50 -1.84
CA LYS A 164 -7.49 14.27 -1.78
C LYS A 164 -7.29 13.42 -0.52
N GLY A 165 -6.20 13.63 0.22
CA GLY A 165 -6.04 13.17 1.60
C GLY A 165 -4.95 12.14 1.87
N ILE A 166 -4.44 11.42 0.86
CA ILE A 166 -3.26 10.56 1.03
C ILE A 166 -1.99 11.40 0.83
N ASP A 167 -1.04 11.29 1.76
CA ASP A 167 0.25 11.97 1.71
C ASP A 167 1.35 11.10 1.08
N VAL A 168 1.28 9.77 1.26
CA VAL A 168 2.32 8.82 0.84
C VAL A 168 1.69 7.55 0.28
N GLY A 169 2.05 7.15 -0.93
CA GLY A 169 1.46 5.99 -1.60
C GLY A 169 2.36 4.75 -1.65
N PHE A 170 1.74 3.58 -1.52
CA PHE A 170 2.27 2.28 -1.92
C PHE A 170 1.23 1.58 -2.79
N ILE A 171 1.65 1.06 -3.95
CA ILE A 171 0.80 0.22 -4.80
C ILE A 171 1.51 -1.08 -5.16
N ALA A 172 0.77 -2.18 -5.16
CA ALA A 172 1.26 -3.48 -5.61
C ALA A 172 0.36 -4.06 -6.68
N HIS A 173 0.98 -4.54 -7.78
CA HIS A 173 0.30 -5.20 -8.91
C HIS A 173 -1.04 -4.52 -9.30
N PRO A 174 -1.06 -3.20 -9.57
CA PRO A 174 -2.31 -2.46 -9.75
C PRO A 174 -3.06 -2.88 -11.03
N SER A 175 -4.39 -2.97 -10.95
CA SER A 175 -5.24 -3.30 -12.10
C SER A 175 -5.97 -2.05 -12.62
N GLY A 176 -5.91 -1.83 -13.94
CA GLY A 176 -6.59 -0.70 -14.58
C GLY A 176 -6.06 0.66 -14.15
N LEU A 177 -4.77 0.75 -13.81
CA LEU A 177 -4.09 2.01 -13.52
C LEU A 177 -3.90 2.80 -14.82
N GLU A 178 -4.39 4.04 -14.83
CA GLU A 178 -4.31 4.94 -15.97
C GLU A 178 -3.21 5.98 -15.80
N ALA A 179 -2.67 6.47 -16.92
CA ALA A 179 -1.63 7.48 -16.93
C ALA A 179 -2.03 8.76 -16.18
N ALA A 180 -3.30 9.17 -16.29
CA ALA A 180 -3.82 10.36 -15.63
C ALA A 180 -3.74 10.27 -14.09
N GLU A 181 -3.91 9.07 -13.53
CA GLU A 181 -3.88 8.86 -12.08
C GLU A 181 -2.46 9.01 -11.54
N ILE A 182 -1.45 8.51 -12.27
CA ILE A 182 -0.03 8.73 -11.95
C ILE A 182 0.40 10.18 -12.23
N GLN A 183 -0.12 10.80 -13.29
CA GLN A 183 0.14 12.21 -13.59
C GLN A 183 -0.40 13.15 -12.50
N GLY A 184 -1.50 12.79 -11.86
CA GLY A 184 -2.17 13.61 -10.84
C GLY A 184 -1.53 13.59 -9.46
N ILE A 185 -0.60 12.66 -9.17
CA ILE A 185 -0.06 12.52 -7.81
C ILE A 185 0.68 13.79 -7.35
N ASN A 186 0.57 14.06 -6.04
CA ASN A 186 1.25 15.14 -5.34
C ASN A 186 1.87 14.65 -4.01
N GLY A 187 2.61 13.55 -4.08
CA GLY A 187 3.32 12.99 -2.92
C GLY A 187 4.21 11.81 -3.32
N PRO A 188 5.07 11.33 -2.41
CA PRO A 188 5.94 10.20 -2.65
C PRO A 188 5.15 8.91 -2.85
N ILE A 189 5.51 8.12 -3.86
CA ILE A 189 4.87 6.82 -4.16
C ILE A 189 5.89 5.71 -4.39
N THR A 190 5.60 4.50 -3.91
CA THR A 190 6.37 3.32 -4.29
C THR A 190 5.51 2.25 -4.97
N ILE A 191 6.10 1.57 -5.96
CA ILE A 191 5.41 0.60 -6.82
C ILE A 191 6.08 -0.77 -6.66
N ALA A 192 5.28 -1.79 -6.33
CA ALA A 192 5.69 -3.19 -6.31
C ALA A 192 5.12 -3.90 -7.56
N ALA A 193 5.98 -4.15 -8.55
CA ALA A 193 5.62 -4.78 -9.81
C ALA A 193 6.10 -6.24 -9.86
N GLY A 194 5.32 -7.13 -10.48
CA GLY A 194 5.66 -8.55 -10.63
C GLY A 194 6.04 -8.91 -12.07
N GLU A 195 6.98 -9.83 -12.24
CA GLU A 195 7.42 -10.29 -13.57
C GLU A 195 6.33 -11.02 -14.36
N LEU A 196 5.47 -11.78 -13.68
CA LEU A 196 4.42 -12.59 -14.31
C LEU A 196 3.04 -11.89 -14.23
N ASP A 197 3.01 -10.60 -13.91
CA ASP A 197 1.79 -9.82 -13.83
C ASP A 197 1.35 -9.33 -15.22
N ASN A 198 0.27 -9.91 -15.73
CA ASN A 198 -0.30 -9.51 -17.02
C ASN A 198 -1.15 -8.23 -16.93
N ALA A 199 -1.69 -7.89 -15.76
CA ALA A 199 -2.52 -6.71 -15.57
C ALA A 199 -1.66 -5.44 -15.44
N PHE A 200 -0.58 -5.50 -14.65
CA PHE A 200 0.45 -4.46 -14.58
C PHE A 200 1.75 -4.92 -15.24
N ASN A 201 1.66 -5.15 -16.55
CA ASN A 201 2.77 -5.65 -17.34
C ASN A 201 3.92 -4.64 -17.51
N SER A 202 4.97 -5.06 -18.22
CA SER A 202 6.16 -4.24 -18.49
C SER A 202 5.84 -2.87 -19.11
N THR A 203 4.90 -2.80 -20.05
CA THR A 203 4.47 -1.54 -20.67
C THR A 203 3.81 -0.63 -19.64
N GLY A 204 2.88 -1.15 -18.83
CA GLY A 204 2.23 -0.40 -17.75
C GLY A 204 3.24 0.16 -16.75
N ARG A 205 4.18 -0.68 -16.32
CA ARG A 205 5.28 -0.29 -15.42
C ARG A 205 6.15 0.81 -16.00
N TYR A 206 6.67 0.64 -17.21
CA TYR A 206 7.54 1.63 -17.84
C TYR A 206 6.84 2.96 -18.09
N ASN A 207 5.55 2.93 -18.45
CA ASN A 207 4.76 4.15 -18.59
C ASN A 207 4.62 4.90 -17.26
N ALA A 208 4.35 4.20 -16.16
CA ALA A 208 4.28 4.82 -14.83
C ALA A 208 5.64 5.41 -14.41
N GLU A 209 6.73 4.66 -14.56
CA GLU A 209 8.10 5.12 -14.26
C GLU A 209 8.48 6.36 -15.09
N ALA A 210 8.12 6.39 -16.38
CA ALA A 210 8.38 7.51 -17.27
C ALA A 210 7.63 8.78 -16.83
N ILE A 211 6.35 8.65 -16.47
CA ILE A 211 5.54 9.77 -15.96
C ILE A 211 6.12 10.31 -14.65
N LEU A 212 6.45 9.42 -13.71
CA LEU A 212 7.02 9.79 -12.41
C LEU A 212 8.37 10.51 -12.57
N THR A 213 9.20 10.03 -13.48
CA THR A 213 10.49 10.66 -13.81
C THR A 213 10.28 12.04 -14.43
N ALA A 214 9.39 12.17 -15.41
CA ALA A 214 9.09 13.44 -16.07
C ALA A 214 8.52 14.49 -15.10
N LYS A 215 7.77 14.04 -14.08
CA LYS A 215 7.26 14.89 -12.99
C LYS A 215 8.30 15.26 -11.94
N ASN A 216 9.50 14.67 -12.00
CA ASN A 216 10.48 14.75 -10.90
C ASN A 216 9.87 14.33 -9.55
N ALA A 217 9.00 13.32 -9.57
CA ALA A 217 8.34 12.81 -8.37
C ALA A 217 9.34 12.05 -7.49
N THR A 218 9.10 12.02 -6.18
CA THR A 218 9.81 11.10 -5.27
C THR A 218 9.19 9.71 -5.42
N TYR A 219 9.92 8.75 -6.01
CA TYR A 219 9.38 7.41 -6.18
C TYR A 219 10.44 6.31 -6.09
N GLN A 220 9.96 5.09 -5.84
CA GLN A 220 10.74 3.85 -5.90
C GLN A 220 9.91 2.77 -6.60
N THR A 221 10.49 2.03 -7.53
CA THR A 221 9.87 0.83 -8.10
C THR A 221 10.72 -0.40 -7.80
N ASN A 222 10.10 -1.46 -7.27
CA ASN A 222 10.72 -2.77 -7.15
C ASN A 222 10.06 -3.73 -8.16
N PHE A 223 10.89 -4.54 -8.82
CA PHE A 223 10.45 -5.57 -9.76
C PHE A 223 10.77 -6.95 -9.19
N TYR A 224 9.73 -7.75 -8.93
CA TYR A 224 9.84 -9.06 -8.27
C TYR A 224 9.78 -10.20 -9.29
N SER A 225 10.88 -10.94 -9.43
CA SER A 225 10.95 -12.09 -10.35
C SER A 225 10.04 -13.24 -9.92
N GLY A 226 9.36 -13.86 -10.89
CA GLY A 226 8.43 -14.97 -10.69
C GLY A 226 7.14 -14.60 -9.94
N ALA A 227 6.90 -13.31 -9.70
CA ALA A 227 5.73 -12.82 -8.99
C ALA A 227 4.56 -12.63 -9.96
N PRO A 228 3.44 -13.38 -9.80
CA PRO A 228 2.23 -13.22 -10.62
C PRO A 228 1.39 -12.04 -10.16
N HIS A 229 0.31 -11.74 -10.87
CA HIS A 229 -0.72 -10.84 -10.34
C HIS A 229 -1.22 -11.32 -8.96
N GLY A 230 -1.50 -10.39 -8.04
CA GLY A 230 -1.92 -10.73 -6.68
C GLY A 230 -0.81 -11.18 -5.73
N PHE A 231 0.47 -11.12 -6.17
CA PHE A 231 1.60 -11.65 -5.39
C PHE A 231 1.78 -11.02 -4.00
N ALA A 232 1.34 -9.77 -3.81
CA ALA A 232 1.50 -9.09 -2.51
C ALA A 232 0.39 -9.48 -1.52
N VAL A 233 -0.69 -10.13 -1.99
CA VAL A 233 -1.84 -10.52 -1.16
C VAL A 233 -1.91 -12.03 -0.96
N ARG A 234 -2.19 -12.78 -2.03
CA ARG A 234 -2.52 -14.22 -1.97
C ARG A 234 -1.72 -15.09 -2.95
N PRO A 235 -0.38 -14.97 -3.01
CA PRO A 235 0.44 -15.83 -3.86
C PRO A 235 0.40 -17.29 -3.40
N ASN A 236 0.91 -18.19 -4.23
CA ASN A 236 1.24 -19.53 -3.77
C ASN A 236 2.55 -19.48 -2.92
N ILE A 237 2.41 -19.40 -1.60
CA ILE A 237 3.53 -19.31 -0.66
C ILE A 237 4.39 -20.58 -0.58
N THR A 238 3.98 -21.70 -1.19
CA THR A 238 4.85 -22.88 -1.34
C THR A 238 5.92 -22.68 -2.40
N ILE A 239 5.76 -21.68 -3.28
CA ILE A 239 6.76 -21.28 -4.27
C ILE A 239 7.64 -20.19 -3.64
N ALA A 240 8.91 -20.52 -3.36
CA ALA A 240 9.82 -19.65 -2.64
C ALA A 240 9.94 -18.22 -3.20
N ARG A 241 9.98 -18.07 -4.53
CA ARG A 241 10.05 -16.74 -5.17
C ARG A 241 8.80 -15.90 -4.95
N GLN A 242 7.61 -16.53 -4.95
CA GLN A 242 6.36 -15.81 -4.71
C GLN A 242 6.18 -15.45 -3.23
N LYS A 243 6.58 -16.36 -2.32
CA LYS A 243 6.64 -16.06 -0.88
C LYS A 243 7.55 -14.86 -0.62
N TYR A 244 8.77 -14.89 -1.18
CA TYR A 244 9.71 -13.78 -1.07
C TYR A 244 9.10 -12.47 -1.61
N ALA A 245 8.45 -12.50 -2.78
CA ALA A 245 7.83 -11.31 -3.35
C ALA A 245 6.75 -10.70 -2.43
N LYS A 246 5.92 -11.53 -1.78
CA LYS A 246 4.95 -11.05 -0.76
C LYS A 246 5.64 -10.39 0.42
N GLU A 247 6.57 -11.10 1.04
CA GLU A 247 7.25 -10.62 2.25
C GLU A 247 8.07 -9.35 1.96
N ALA A 248 8.82 -9.34 0.85
CA ALA A 248 9.65 -8.20 0.47
C ALA A 248 8.83 -6.98 0.02
N SER A 249 7.71 -7.15 -0.68
CA SER A 249 6.84 -6.03 -1.06
C SER A 249 6.12 -5.42 0.14
N PHE A 250 5.77 -6.22 1.14
CA PHE A 250 5.29 -5.68 2.42
C PHE A 250 6.39 -4.86 3.13
N LEU A 251 7.62 -5.38 3.19
CA LEU A 251 8.74 -4.63 3.76
C LEU A 251 9.03 -3.34 2.99
N GLN A 252 8.90 -3.35 1.66
CA GLN A 252 8.97 -2.14 0.83
C GLN A 252 7.93 -1.11 1.29
N ALA A 253 6.66 -1.49 1.51
CA ALA A 253 5.63 -0.58 2.00
C ALA A 253 5.99 0.02 3.37
N VAL A 254 6.36 -0.83 4.33
CA VAL A 254 6.69 -0.39 5.70
C VAL A 254 7.92 0.52 5.71
N LEU A 255 8.98 0.17 4.98
CA LEU A 255 10.17 1.01 4.85
C LEU A 255 9.86 2.36 4.18
N TRP A 256 9.00 2.35 3.16
CA TRP A 256 8.58 3.57 2.48
C TRP A 256 7.81 4.49 3.41
N PHE A 257 6.85 3.97 4.17
CA PHE A 257 6.12 4.77 5.15
C PHE A 257 7.02 5.24 6.30
N ALA A 258 7.97 4.44 6.75
CA ALA A 258 8.91 4.87 7.78
C ALA A 258 9.76 6.07 7.32
N ALA A 259 10.08 6.16 6.02
CA ALA A 259 10.88 7.25 5.46
C ALA A 259 10.06 8.52 5.17
N TRP A 260 8.81 8.38 4.70
CA TRP A 260 8.08 9.48 4.08
C TRP A 260 6.78 9.89 4.76
N LEU A 261 6.13 8.99 5.51
CA LEU A 261 4.81 9.24 6.12
C LEU A 261 4.99 9.88 7.48
#